data_AF-A0A7V9QCE7-F1
#
_entry.id   AF-A0A7V9QCE7-F1
#
_cell.length_a   1.000
_cell.length_b   1.000
_cell.length_c   1.000
_cell.angle_alpha   90.00
_cell.angle_beta   90.00
_cell.angle_gamma   90.00
#
_symmetry.space_group_name_H-M   'P 1'
#
loop_
_entity.id
_entity.type
_entity.pdbx_description
1 polymer ?
#
loop_
_entity_poly.entity_id
_entity_poly.type
_entity_poly.pdbx_seq_one_letter_code
_entity_poly.pdbx_strand_id
1 'polypeptide(L)' 'MVTQKRNAEEMTGINNVAYDLMTVLTNKLEAIAVMEQYKQDAQGDQDVLQCFEQIQERDRKDVDKLKELVVSRLGQK' A
#
# COMPACT_ATOMS: atom_id res chain seq x y z
N MET A 1 22.05 -4.63 2.98
CA MET A 1 20.66 -4.61 2.46
C MET A 1 20.61 -4.49 0.93
N VAL A 2 21.32 -3.54 0.31
CA VAL A 2 21.34 -3.37 -1.18
C VAL A 2 21.79 -4.63 -1.92
N THR A 3 22.83 -5.33 -1.42
CA THR A 3 23.36 -6.56 -2.06
C THR A 3 22.39 -7.75 -2.01
N GLN A 4 21.58 -7.87 -0.96
CA GLN A 4 20.59 -8.96 -0.85
C GLN A 4 19.39 -8.74 -1.78
N LYS A 5 18.93 -7.48 -1.89
CA LYS A 5 17.86 -7.10 -2.83
C LYS A 5 18.27 -7.39 -4.28
N ARG A 6 19.50 -7.05 -4.68
CA ARG A 6 20.01 -7.28 -6.04
C ARG A 6 20.06 -8.77 -6.42
N ASN A 7 20.47 -9.64 -5.49
CA ASN A 7 20.48 -11.09 -5.71
C ASN A 7 19.05 -11.68 -5.83
N ALA A 8 18.06 -11.08 -5.14
CA ALA A 8 16.66 -11.50 -5.24
C ALA A 8 16.01 -11.09 -6.58
N GLU A 9 16.39 -9.96 -7.17
CA GLU A 9 16.01 -9.59 -8.55
C GLU A 9 16.50 -10.62 -9.56
N GLU A 10 17.77 -11.03 -9.45
CA GLU A 10 18.39 -12.01 -10.34
C GLU A 10 17.73 -13.39 -10.23
N MET A 11 17.27 -13.78 -9.03
CA MET A 11 16.59 -15.07 -8.80
C MET A 11 15.10 -15.08 -9.18
N THR A 12 14.37 -13.97 -9.01
CA THR A 12 12.90 -13.93 -9.21
C THR A 12 12.48 -13.32 -10.54
N GLY A 13 13.36 -12.58 -11.22
CA GLY A 13 13.07 -11.85 -12.45
C GLY A 13 12.08 -10.70 -12.28
N ILE A 14 11.67 -10.39 -11.05
CA ILE A 14 10.86 -9.22 -10.70
C ILE A 14 11.82 -8.14 -10.21
N ASN A 15 11.82 -6.99 -10.89
CA ASN A 15 12.58 -5.82 -10.44
C ASN A 15 12.19 -5.49 -8.97
N ASN A 16 13.16 -5.26 -8.09
CA ASN A 16 12.95 -4.95 -6.67
C ASN A 16 11.97 -3.80 -6.49
N VAL A 17 11.95 -2.85 -7.41
CA VAL A 17 11.02 -1.73 -7.40
C VAL A 17 9.57 -2.22 -7.59
N ALA A 18 9.33 -3.19 -8.47
CA ALA A 18 7.99 -3.77 -8.65
C ALA A 18 7.55 -4.58 -7.42
N TYR A 19 8.48 -5.33 -6.81
CA TYR A 19 8.22 -6.03 -5.55
C TYR A 19 7.94 -5.06 -4.38
N ASP A 20 8.75 -4.01 -4.24
CA ASP A 20 8.58 -2.98 -3.22
C ASP A 20 7.24 -2.25 -3.42
N LEU A 21 6.86 -1.93 -4.67
CA LEU A 21 5.55 -1.32 -4.99
C LEU A 21 4.38 -2.24 -4.63
N MET A 22 4.46 -3.53 -4.97
CA MET A 22 3.46 -4.53 -4.60
C MET A 22 3.32 -4.64 -3.07
N THR A 23 4.44 -4.64 -2.35
CA THR A 23 4.45 -4.69 -0.89
C THR A 23 3.74 -3.47 -0.28
N VAL A 24 4.05 -2.26 -0.76
CA VAL A 24 3.39 -1.03 -0.27
C VAL A 24 1.91 -1.02 -0.62
N LEU A 25 1.53 -1.48 -1.82
CA LEU A 25 0.13 -1.60 -2.23
C LEU A 25 -0.65 -2.54 -1.30
N THR A 26 -0.10 -3.73 -1.01
CA THR A 26 -0.72 -4.68 -0.08
C THR A 26 -0.91 -4.09 1.30
N ASN A 27 0.13 -3.48 1.88
CA ASN A 27 0.05 -2.87 3.21
C ASN A 27 -1.03 -1.78 3.30
N LYS A 28 -1.21 -0.97 2.24
CA LYS A 28 -2.27 0.04 2.21
C LYS A 28 -3.67 -0.57 2.08
N LEU A 29 -3.82 -1.62 1.29
CA LEU A 29 -5.10 -2.33 1.18
C LEU A 29 -5.50 -2.97 2.52
N GLU A 30 -4.54 -3.56 3.24
CA GLU A 30 -4.75 -4.08 4.60
C GLU A 30 -5.14 -2.97 5.58
N ALA A 31 -4.44 -1.82 5.54
CA ALA A 31 -4.78 -0.67 6.37
C ALA A 31 -6.21 -0.15 6.12
N ILE A 32 -6.64 -0.06 4.85
CA ILE A 32 -8.01 0.32 4.50
C ILE A 32 -9.02 -0.70 5.04
N ALA A 33 -8.71 -2.00 4.95
CA ALA A 33 -9.62 -3.07 5.36
C ALA A 33 -9.89 -3.07 6.87
N VAL A 34 -8.87 -2.79 7.69
CA VAL A 34 -9.03 -2.70 9.16
C VAL A 34 -9.61 -1.37 9.63
N MET A 35 -9.56 -0.33 8.78
CA MET A 35 -9.99 1.03 9.14
C MET A 35 -11.45 1.12 9.60
N GLU A 36 -12.35 0.32 9.04
CA GLU A 36 -13.77 0.32 9.45
C GLU A 36 -13.94 -0.12 10.90
N GLN A 37 -13.13 -1.07 11.38
CA GLN A 37 -13.12 -1.46 12.79
C GLN A 37 -12.59 -0.32 13.67
N TYR A 38 -11.53 0.36 13.25
CA TYR A 38 -10.99 1.50 14.01
C TYR A 38 -11.99 2.67 14.11
N LYS A 39 -12.76 2.93 13.05
CA LYS A 39 -13.86 3.91 13.11
C LYS A 39 -14.97 3.46 14.04
N GLN A 40 -15.30 2.17 14.07
CA GLN A 40 -16.28 1.64 15.01
C GLN A 40 -15.81 1.81 16.46
N ASP A 41 -14.54 1.53 16.75
CA ASP A 41 -13.94 1.68 18.07
C ASP A 41 -13.86 3.16 18.51
N ALA A 42 -13.75 4.08 17.54
CA ALA A 42 -13.74 5.53 17.77
C ALA A 42 -15.14 6.17 17.89
N GLN A 43 -16.23 5.38 17.89
CA GLN A 43 -17.58 5.92 18.07
C GLN A 43 -17.70 6.69 19.40
N GLY A 44 -17.98 7.98 19.29
CA GLY A 44 -18.03 8.90 20.44
C GLY A 44 -16.84 9.87 20.51
N ASP A 45 -15.80 9.66 19.71
CA ASP A 45 -14.69 10.58 19.52
C ASP A 45 -14.69 11.12 18.08
N GLN A 46 -15.31 12.29 17.90
CA GLN A 46 -15.50 12.89 16.58
C GLN A 46 -14.19 13.30 15.91
N ASP A 47 -13.20 13.73 16.68
CA ASP A 47 -11.90 14.16 16.16
C ASP A 47 -11.12 12.96 15.63
N VAL A 48 -11.14 11.84 16.37
CA VAL A 48 -10.51 10.59 15.93
C VAL A 48 -11.22 9.99 14.73
N LEU A 49 -12.56 9.99 14.71
CA LEU A 49 -13.36 9.56 13.54
C LEU A 49 -12.96 10.34 12.29
N GLN A 50 -12.92 11.67 12.38
CA GLN A 50 -12.56 12.52 11.25
C GLN A 50 -11.11 12.28 10.79
N CYS A 51 -10.20 12.03 11.73
CA CYS A 51 -8.81 11.66 11.42
C CYS A 51 -8.76 10.34 10.62
N PHE A 52 -9.46 9.30 11.06
CA PHE A 52 -9.51 8.00 10.38
C PHE A 52 -10.16 8.08 9.00
N GLU A 53 -11.21 8.89 8.83
CA GLU A 53 -11.80 9.17 7.52
C GLU A 53 -10.79 9.80 6.56
N GLN A 54 -10.06 10.83 7.01
CA GLN A 54 -9.05 11.50 6.20
C GLN A 54 -7.88 10.57 5.86
N ILE A 55 -7.47 9.68 6.77
CA ILE A 55 -6.44 8.67 6.49
C ILE A 55 -6.95 7.70 5.42
N GLN A 56 -8.16 7.17 5.58
CA GLN A 56 -8.74 6.23 4.61
C GLN A 56 -8.86 6.85 3.21
N GLU A 57 -9.28 8.11 3.11
CA GLU A 57 -9.41 8.78 1.83
C GLU A 57 -8.04 8.95 1.13
N ARG A 58 -7.00 9.31 1.90
CA ARG A 58 -5.63 9.40 1.39
C ARG A 58 -5.11 8.04 0.94
N ASP A 59 -5.33 6.99 1.72
CA ASP A 59 -4.90 5.64 1.36
C ASP A 59 -5.59 5.12 0.10
N ARG A 60 -6.88 5.44 -0.12
CA ARG A 60 -7.58 5.10 -1.38
C ARG A 60 -6.92 5.76 -2.59
N LYS A 61 -6.61 7.06 -2.49
CA LYS A 61 -5.89 7.80 -3.55
C LYS A 61 -4.51 7.23 -3.82
N ASP A 62 -3.78 6.86 -2.76
CA ASP A 62 -2.47 6.24 -2.90
C ASP A 62 -2.55 4.85 -3.54
N VAL A 63 -3.54 4.04 -3.18
CA VAL A 63 -3.79 2.72 -3.77
C VAL A 63 -4.02 2.82 -5.28
N ASP A 64 -4.82 3.79 -5.72
CA ASP A 64 -5.09 3.97 -7.15
C ASP A 64 -3.81 4.32 -7.91
N LYS A 65 -3.00 5.23 -7.38
CA LYS A 65 -1.69 5.58 -7.96
C LYS A 65 -0.71 4.39 -7.96
N LEU A 66 -0.67 3.61 -6.88
CA LEU A 66 0.20 2.44 -6.78
C LEU A 66 -0.20 1.35 -7.77
N LYS A 67 -1.50 1.12 -7.99
CA LYS A 67 -1.99 0.18 -9.00
C LYS A 67 -1.50 0.55 -10.41
N GLU A 68 -1.60 1.82 -10.79
CA GLU A 68 -1.11 2.31 -12.08
C GLU A 68 0.40 2.06 -12.24
N LEU A 69 1.19 2.35 -11.20
CA LEU A 69 2.63 2.13 -11.21
C LEU A 69 2.99 0.63 -11.29
N VAL A 70 2.30 -0.22 -10.54
CA VAL A 70 2.51 -1.68 -10.59
C VAL A 70 2.23 -2.21 -11.99
N VAL A 71 1.09 -1.85 -12.59
CA VAL A 71 0.72 -2.29 -13.95
C VAL A 71 1.77 -1.83 -14.98
N SER A 72 2.19 -0.56 -14.89
CA SER A 72 3.22 0.00 -15.78
C SER A 72 4.55 -0.75 -15.69
N ARG A 73 4.97 -1.16 -14.48
CA ARG A 73 6.23 -1.89 -14.27
C ARG A 73 6.15 -3.37 -14.64
N LEU A 74 5.00 -4.01 -14.47
CA LEU A 74 4.80 -5.41 -14.88
C LEU A 74 4.65 -5.56 -16.41
N GLY A 75 4.12 -4.54 -17.09
CA GLY A 75 4.00 -4.50 -18.55
C GLY A 75 5.29 -4.15 -19.30
N GLN A 76 6.33 -3.65 -18.61
CA GLN A 76 7.66 -3.34 -19.16
C GLN A 76 8.62 -4.55 -19.16
N LYS A 77 8.09 -5.78 -19.14
CA LYS A 77 8.87 -7.02 -19.22
C LYS A 77 9.55 -7.20 -20.57
#